data_AF-A0AAW9KWX4-F1
#
_entry.id   AF-A0AAW9KWX4-F1
#
_cell.length_a   1.000
_cell.length_b   1.000
_cell.length_c   1.000
_cell.angle_alpha   90.00
_cell.angle_beta   90.00
_cell.angle_gamma   90.00
#
_symmetry.space_group_name_H-M   'P 1'
#
loop_
_entity.id
_entity.type
_entity.pdbx_description
1 polymer ?
#
loop_
_entity_poly.entity_id
_entity_poly.type
_entity_poly.pdbx_seq_one_letter_code
_entity_poly.pdbx_strand_id
1 'polypeptide(L)'
;MGGLAPPLFLNATTTHGGWPLSQQLLWMVSILAGSILWTWMYNSTGGSVLAVAVFHAGINVMGIFHPADQEALIPDGAPDPWLNLLAEVTGAVPLVLVAILLIVVYGADRLANRDPPSPQDAGLPAETESEDLG
;
A
#
# COMPACT_ATOMS: atom_id res chain seq x y z
N MET A 1 7.38 5.66 -28.52
CA MET A 1 8.54 6.07 -27.69
C MET A 1 8.19 5.77 -26.25
N GLY A 2 8.62 4.61 -25.73
CA GLY A 2 8.33 4.17 -24.36
C GLY A 2 9.60 4.22 -23.52
N GLY A 3 9.89 5.38 -22.92
CA GLY A 3 10.88 5.48 -21.84
C GLY A 3 10.22 5.09 -20.52
N LEU A 4 11.03 4.68 -19.53
CA LEU A 4 10.55 4.51 -18.15
C LEU A 4 9.91 5.84 -17.71
N ALA A 5 8.65 5.81 -17.28
CA ALA A 5 8.03 7.00 -16.73
C ALA A 5 8.85 7.45 -15.50
N PRO A 6 9.17 8.75 -15.37
CA PRO A 6 9.75 9.24 -14.12
C PRO A 6 8.80 8.90 -12.96
N PRO A 7 9.34 8.72 -11.73
CA PRO A 7 8.50 8.50 -10.55
C PRO A 7 7.33 9.49 -10.53
N LEU A 8 6.12 9.00 -10.29
CA LEU A 8 4.89 9.77 -10.52
C LEU A 8 4.90 11.12 -9.80
N PHE A 9 5.44 11.18 -8.58
CA PHE A 9 5.55 12.40 -7.77
C PHE A 9 6.52 13.46 -8.34
N LEU A 10 7.37 13.13 -9.32
CA LEU A 10 8.23 14.08 -10.04
C LEU A 10 7.59 14.60 -11.33
N ASN A 11 6.43 14.05 -11.72
CA ASN A 11 5.72 14.47 -12.91
C ASN A 11 4.44 15.23 -12.54
N ALA A 12 4.48 16.55 -12.72
CA ALA A 12 3.37 17.47 -12.46
C ALA A 12 2.11 17.19 -13.30
N THR A 13 2.19 16.37 -14.35
CA THR A 13 1.00 15.95 -15.12
C THR A 13 0.30 14.72 -14.54
N THR A 14 0.84 14.12 -13.49
CA THR A 14 0.21 13.01 -12.76
C THR A 14 -0.49 13.53 -11.51
N THR A 15 -1.49 12.78 -11.04
CA THR A 15 -2.25 13.09 -9.82
C THR A 15 -1.31 13.42 -8.65
N HIS A 16 -0.31 12.59 -8.40
CA HIS A 16 0.60 12.71 -7.26
C HIS A 16 1.61 13.87 -7.40
N GLY A 17 2.02 14.23 -8.62
CA GLY A 17 2.95 15.34 -8.84
C GLY A 17 2.29 16.71 -8.74
N GLY A 18 0.96 16.79 -8.86
CA GLY A 18 0.19 18.02 -8.65
C GLY A 18 -0.20 18.30 -7.19
N TRP A 19 0.09 17.35 -6.29
CA TRP A 19 -0.30 17.45 -4.89
C TRP A 19 0.59 18.39 -4.06
N PRO A 20 0.04 19.06 -3.03
CA PRO A 20 0.85 19.73 -2.02
C PRO A 20 1.88 18.79 -1.38
N LEU A 21 3.01 19.34 -0.94
CA LEU A 21 4.10 18.54 -0.35
C LEU A 21 3.62 17.69 0.85
N SER A 22 2.74 18.22 1.69
CA SER A 22 2.15 17.47 2.82
C SER A 22 1.44 16.20 2.37
N GLN A 23 0.67 16.29 1.29
CA GLN A 23 -0.10 15.18 0.74
C GLN A 23 0.83 14.15 0.08
N GLN A 24 1.90 14.59 -0.60
CA GLN A 24 2.93 13.68 -1.12
C GLN A 24 3.63 12.90 0.00
N LEU A 25 3.96 13.56 1.11
CA LEU A 25 4.59 12.92 2.26
C LEU A 25 3.64 11.92 2.95
N LEU A 26 2.36 12.29 3.15
CA LEU A 26 1.34 11.40 3.71
C LEU A 26 1.11 10.18 2.82
N TRP A 27 1.12 10.36 1.51
CA TRP A 27 1.04 9.27 0.55
C TRP A 27 2.24 8.33 0.64
N MET A 28 3.46 8.87 0.75
CA MET A 28 4.67 8.06 0.94
C MET A 28 4.59 7.22 2.22
N VAL A 29 4.14 7.81 3.34
CA VAL A 29 3.91 7.08 4.59
C VAL A 29 2.86 5.98 4.41
N SER A 30 1.79 6.26 3.66
CA SER A 30 0.73 5.29 3.38
C SER A 30 1.22 4.12 2.51
N ILE A 31 2.11 4.36 1.54
CA ILE A 31 2.76 3.30 0.77
C ILE A 31 3.58 2.39 1.69
N LEU A 32 4.39 2.98 2.58
CA LEU A 32 5.20 2.21 3.53
C LEU A 32 4.33 1.36 4.47
N ALA A 33 3.30 1.97 5.05
CA ALA A 33 2.33 1.26 5.90
C ALA A 33 1.66 0.13 5.14
N GLY A 34 1.14 0.42 3.94
CA GLY A 34 0.50 -0.59 3.12
C GLY A 34 1.46 -1.73 2.75
N SER A 35 2.74 -1.45 2.48
CA SER A 35 3.74 -2.46 2.13
C SER A 35 3.83 -3.55 3.20
N ILE A 36 3.77 -3.15 4.47
CA ILE A 36 3.68 -4.06 5.62
C ILE A 36 2.42 -4.92 5.54
N LEU A 37 1.26 -4.32 5.26
CA LEU A 37 -0.01 -5.06 5.16
C LEU A 37 -0.02 -6.05 3.97
N TRP A 38 0.49 -5.66 2.81
CA TRP A 38 0.58 -6.54 1.63
C TRP A 38 1.54 -7.70 1.89
N THR A 39 2.70 -7.43 2.50
CA THR A 39 3.63 -8.49 2.92
C THR A 39 3.00 -9.40 3.96
N TRP A 40 2.32 -8.85 4.97
CA TRP A 40 1.58 -9.65 5.95
C TRP A 40 0.53 -10.53 5.27
N MET A 41 -0.27 -9.99 4.33
CA MET A 41 -1.29 -10.77 3.62
C MET A 41 -0.67 -11.88 2.75
N TYR A 42 0.40 -11.56 2.01
CA TYR A 42 1.14 -12.51 1.18
C TYR A 42 1.69 -13.66 2.02
N ASN A 43 2.48 -13.33 3.05
CA ASN A 43 3.03 -14.31 3.98
C ASN A 43 1.91 -15.02 4.74
N SER A 44 0.78 -14.35 4.97
CA SER A 44 -0.34 -14.93 5.71
C SER A 44 -1.20 -15.90 4.90
N THR A 45 -0.99 -15.98 3.60
CA THR A 45 -1.80 -16.79 2.68
C THR A 45 -0.96 -17.83 1.94
N GLY A 46 0.26 -18.09 2.40
CA GLY A 46 1.18 -19.02 1.74
C GLY A 46 1.65 -18.53 0.37
N GLY A 47 1.76 -17.20 0.20
CA GLY A 47 2.24 -16.60 -1.04
C GLY A 47 1.16 -16.34 -2.08
N SER A 48 -0.10 -16.26 -1.69
CA SER A 48 -1.20 -16.02 -2.63
C SER A 48 -1.19 -14.60 -3.18
N VAL A 49 -0.71 -14.44 -4.42
CA VAL A 49 -0.77 -13.17 -5.15
C VAL A 49 -2.23 -12.73 -5.38
N LEU A 50 -3.14 -13.69 -5.60
CA LEU A 50 -4.57 -13.38 -5.78
C LEU A 50 -5.17 -12.76 -4.51
N ALA A 51 -4.87 -13.31 -3.33
CA ALA A 51 -5.36 -12.75 -2.08
C ALA A 51 -4.84 -11.32 -1.85
N VAL A 52 -3.55 -11.08 -2.13
CA VAL A 52 -2.95 -9.74 -2.07
C VAL A 52 -3.60 -8.79 -3.06
N ALA A 53 -3.88 -9.21 -4.29
CA ALA A 53 -4.51 -8.38 -5.32
C ALA A 53 -5.93 -7.96 -4.95
N VAL A 54 -6.76 -8.89 -4.44
CA VAL A 54 -8.11 -8.60 -3.97
C VAL A 54 -8.08 -7.66 -2.76
N PHE A 55 -7.18 -7.93 -1.81
CA PHE A 55 -6.99 -7.08 -0.64
C PHE A 55 -6.56 -5.66 -1.01
N HIS A 56 -5.61 -5.54 -1.95
CA HIS A 56 -5.15 -4.26 -2.50
C HIS A 56 -6.29 -3.49 -3.19
N ALA A 57 -7.08 -4.17 -4.03
CA ALA A 57 -8.25 -3.56 -4.65
C ALA A 57 -9.27 -3.07 -3.61
N GLY A 58 -9.51 -3.85 -2.56
CA GLY A 58 -10.38 -3.47 -1.45
C GLY A 58 -9.92 -2.20 -0.74
N ILE A 59 -8.63 -2.09 -0.40
CA ILE A 59 -8.08 -0.88 0.23
C ILE A 59 -8.23 0.35 -0.68
N ASN A 60 -7.98 0.21 -1.99
CA ASN A 60 -8.16 1.31 -2.93
C ASN A 60 -9.61 1.82 -3.00
N VAL A 61 -10.58 0.92 -2.83
CA VAL A 61 -12.01 1.26 -2.80
C VAL A 61 -12.41 1.94 -1.48
N MET A 62 -11.79 1.56 -0.35
CA MET A 62 -12.11 2.16 0.96
C MET A 62 -11.92 3.67 1.01
N GLY A 63 -10.99 4.23 0.22
CA GLY A 63 -10.80 5.68 0.10
C GLY A 63 -12.04 6.44 -0.40
N ILE A 64 -12.96 5.76 -1.10
CA ILE A 64 -14.23 6.33 -1.56
C ILE A 64 -15.20 6.56 -0.39
N PHE A 65 -15.10 5.74 0.66
CA PHE A 65 -16.02 5.76 1.80
C PHE A 65 -15.48 6.57 2.99
N HIS A 66 -14.47 7.41 2.77
CA HIS A 66 -13.95 8.27 3.83
C HIS A 66 -15.07 9.21 4.32
N PRO A 67 -15.37 9.26 5.63
CA PRO A 67 -16.52 9.99 6.17
C PRO A 67 -16.38 11.53 6.15
N ALA A 68 -15.45 12.06 5.36
CA ALA A 68 -15.31 13.51 5.20
C ALA A 68 -16.40 14.00 4.26
N ASP A 69 -17.25 14.89 4.78
CA ASP A 69 -18.26 15.59 3.98
C ASP A 69 -17.56 16.48 2.94
N GLN A 70 -17.68 16.14 1.66
CA GLN A 70 -17.02 16.87 0.58
C GLN A 70 -17.52 18.31 0.46
N GLU A 71 -18.77 18.59 0.83
CA GLU A 71 -19.31 19.95 0.82
C GLU A 71 -18.68 20.79 1.95
N ALA A 72 -18.35 20.16 3.08
CA ALA A 72 -17.66 20.81 4.19
C ALA A 72 -16.16 21.07 3.90
N LEU A 73 -15.53 20.30 3.01
CA LEU A 73 -14.12 20.47 2.63
C LEU A 73 -13.88 21.66 1.67
N ILE A 74 -14.95 22.21 1.10
CA ILE A 74 -14.91 23.32 0.12
C ILE A 74 -15.80 24.47 0.61
N PRO A 75 -15.49 25.09 1.77
CA PRO A 75 -16.23 26.27 2.22
C PRO A 75 -16.12 27.38 1.17
N ASP A 76 -17.26 27.98 0.82
CA ASP A 76 -17.36 29.09 -0.14
C ASP A 76 -16.80 28.80 -1.55
N GLY A 77 -16.72 27.52 -1.94
CA GLY A 77 -16.23 27.11 -3.27
C GLY A 77 -14.70 27.03 -3.39
N ALA A 78 -13.96 27.25 -2.30
CA ALA A 78 -12.51 27.07 -2.24
C ALA A 78 -12.14 25.91 -1.31
N PRO A 79 -11.26 24.97 -1.72
CA PRO A 79 -10.79 23.90 -0.84
C PRO A 79 -10.07 24.47 0.38
N ASP A 80 -10.51 24.11 1.59
CA ASP A 80 -9.81 24.49 2.82
C ASP A 80 -8.58 23.59 3.04
N PRO A 81 -7.36 24.13 3.10
CA PRO A 81 -6.15 23.30 3.22
C PRO A 81 -6.09 22.50 4.53
N TRP A 82 -6.67 23.01 5.61
CA TRP A 82 -6.62 22.38 6.93
C TRP A 82 -7.63 21.24 7.04
N LEU A 83 -8.83 21.42 6.51
CA LEU A 83 -9.85 20.37 6.45
C LEU A 83 -9.42 19.24 5.50
N ASN A 84 -8.79 19.57 4.38
CA ASN A 84 -8.20 18.55 3.49
C ASN A 84 -7.09 17.76 4.17
N LEU A 85 -6.16 18.44 4.86
CA LEU A 85 -5.11 17.76 5.63
C LEU A 85 -5.71 16.85 6.70
N LEU A 86 -6.74 17.31 7.42
CA LEU A 86 -7.40 16.51 8.44
C LEU A 86 -8.03 15.25 7.83
N ALA A 87 -8.74 15.37 6.71
CA ALA A 87 -9.33 14.24 5.99
C ALA A 87 -8.25 13.24 5.52
N GLU A 88 -7.13 13.71 5.00
CA GLU A 88 -6.01 12.86 4.60
C GLU A 88 -5.40 12.11 5.80
N VAL A 89 -5.17 12.81 6.91
CA VAL A 89 -4.62 12.22 8.14
C VAL A 89 -5.58 11.17 8.71
N THR A 90 -6.88 11.45 8.77
CA THR A 90 -7.86 10.48 9.28
C THR A 90 -7.97 9.25 8.40
N GLY A 91 -7.72 9.37 7.10
CA GLY A 91 -7.61 8.22 6.18
C GLY A 91 -6.33 7.40 6.38
N ALA A 92 -5.19 8.06 6.58
CA ALA A 92 -3.89 7.41 6.70
C ALA A 92 -3.64 6.75 8.08
N VAL A 93 -4.13 7.38 9.16
CA VAL A 93 -3.87 6.93 10.54
C VAL A 93 -4.30 5.48 10.78
N PRO A 94 -5.51 5.02 10.41
CA PRO A 94 -5.91 3.62 10.60
C PRO A 94 -4.95 2.63 9.93
N LEU A 95 -4.52 2.93 8.69
CA LEU A 95 -3.59 2.09 7.95
C LEU A 95 -2.24 1.97 8.66
N VAL A 96 -1.71 3.10 9.14
CA VAL A 96 -0.44 3.15 9.89
C VAL A 96 -0.56 2.40 11.23
N LEU A 97 -1.67 2.58 11.96
CA LEU A 97 -1.91 1.88 13.21
C LEU A 97 -1.98 0.37 13.02
N VAL A 98 -2.65 -0.10 11.97
CA VAL A 98 -2.69 -1.53 11.62
C VAL A 98 -1.29 -2.02 11.25
N ALA A 99 -0.52 -1.29 10.45
CA ALA A 99 0.86 -1.64 10.13
C ALA A 99 1.74 -1.80 11.38
N ILE A 100 1.67 -0.83 12.31
CA ILE A 100 2.38 -0.89 13.59
C ILE A 100 1.94 -2.11 14.39
N LEU A 101 0.63 -2.35 14.49
CA LEU A 101 0.08 -3.52 15.19
C LEU A 101 0.62 -4.83 14.61
N LEU A 102 0.66 -4.96 13.28
CA LEU A 102 1.21 -6.15 12.62
C LEU A 102 2.69 -6.35 12.94
N ILE A 103 3.50 -5.29 12.94
CA ILE A 103 4.91 -5.37 13.34
C ILE A 103 5.04 -5.82 14.79
N VAL A 104 4.24 -5.26 15.70
CA VAL A 104 4.30 -5.60 17.13
C VAL A 104 3.88 -7.05 17.38
N VAL A 105 2.87 -7.56 16.66
CA VAL A 105 2.32 -8.90 16.87
C VAL A 105 3.16 -9.99 16.19
N TYR A 106 3.63 -9.75 14.96
CA TYR A 106 4.28 -10.78 14.13
C TYR A 106 5.79 -10.58 13.95
N GLY A 107 6.34 -9.44 14.41
CA GLY A 107 7.71 -9.05 14.17
C GLY A 107 7.95 -8.52 12.75
N ALA A 108 8.98 -7.68 12.61
CA ALA A 108 9.34 -7.05 11.34
C ALA A 108 9.95 -8.04 10.32
N ASP A 109 10.52 -9.16 10.78
CA ASP A 109 11.25 -10.09 9.93
C ASP A 109 10.33 -10.97 9.07
N ARG A 110 9.17 -11.36 9.60
CA ARG A 110 8.29 -12.33 8.96
C ARG A 110 6.88 -11.82 8.70
N LEU A 111 6.34 -10.94 9.55
CA LEU A 111 4.96 -10.45 9.45
C LEU A 111 3.93 -11.57 9.27
N ALA A 112 4.17 -12.78 9.81
CA ALA A 112 3.23 -13.90 9.80
C ALA A 112 3.66 -14.98 10.81
N ASN A 113 2.69 -15.78 11.27
CA ASN A 113 2.94 -16.95 12.14
C ASN A 113 3.29 -18.24 11.36
N ARG A 114 3.71 -18.11 10.10
CA ARG A 114 4.11 -19.23 9.25
C ARG A 114 5.44 -18.91 8.57
N ASP A 115 6.10 -19.94 8.07
CA ASP A 115 7.30 -19.75 7.27
C ASP A 115 6.97 -18.97 5.98
N PRO A 116 7.85 -18.06 5.53
CA PRO A 116 7.66 -17.36 4.27
C PRO A 116 7.54 -18.35 3.10
N PRO A 117 6.77 -18.00 2.05
CA PRO A 117 6.62 -18.84 0.87
C PRO A 117 7.96 -19.14 0.21
N SER A 118 8.19 -20.38 -0.20
CA SER A 118 9.37 -20.81 -0.94
C SER A 118 9.14 -20.67 -2.45
N PRO A 119 10.21 -20.74 -3.28
CA PRO A 119 10.08 -20.86 -4.72
C PRO A 119 9.15 -21.99 -5.18
N GLN A 120 9.08 -23.09 -4.42
CA GLN A 120 8.20 -24.21 -4.74
C GLN A 120 6.72 -23.87 -4.58
N ASP A 121 6.36 -23.00 -3.64
CA ASP A 121 4.99 -22.49 -3.48
C ASP A 121 4.55 -21.65 -4.69
N ALA A 122 5.51 -21.09 -5.44
CA ALA A 122 5.29 -20.40 -6.70
C ALA A 122 5.34 -21.33 -7.94
N GLY A 123 5.50 -22.64 -7.74
CA GLY A 123 5.58 -23.64 -8.81
C GLY A 123 6.96 -23.78 -9.46
N LEU A 124 8.03 -23.26 -8.84
CA LEU A 124 9.40 -23.46 -9.32
C LEU A 124 9.94 -24.83 -8.86
N PRO A 125 10.73 -25.52 -9.70
CA PRO A 125 11.30 -26.83 -9.35
C PRO A 125 12.25 -26.71 -8.16
N ALA A 126 12.42 -27.82 -7.42
CA ALA A 126 13.44 -27.88 -6.38
C ALA A 126 14.83 -27.79 -7.01
N GLU A 127 15.80 -27.13 -6.34
CA GLU A 127 17.16 -26.94 -6.87
C GLU A 127 17.80 -28.27 -7.34
N THR A 128 17.48 -29.39 -6.67
CA THR A 128 17.96 -30.74 -7.01
C THR A 128 17.47 -31.27 -8.37
N GLU A 129 16.34 -30.80 -8.91
CA GLU A 129 15.85 -31.20 -10.23
C GLU A 129 16.51 -30.41 -11.38
N SER A 130 17.10 -29.25 -11.09
CA SER A 130 17.73 -28.40 -12.11
C SER A 130 19.12 -28.87 -12.53
N GLU A 131 19.82 -29.61 -11.66
CA GLU A 131 21.15 -30.18 -11.95
C GLU A 131 21.10 -31.46 -12.81
N ASP A 132 19.98 -32.21 -12.79
CA ASP A 132 19.81 -33.44 -13.58
C ASP A 132 19.35 -33.20 -15.03
N LEU A 133 19.07 -31.94 -15.40
CA LEU A 133 18.61 -31.54 -16.74
C LEU A 133 19.64 -30.69 -17.52
N GLY A 134 20.87 -30.58 -17.01
CA GLY A 134 21.99 -29.82 -17.59
C GLY A 134 22.98 -30.63 -18.41
#